data_AF-A0A553SIB1-F1
#
_entry.id   AF-A0A553SIB1-F1
#
_cell.length_a   1.000
_cell.length_b   1.000
_cell.length_c   1.000
_cell.angle_alpha   90.00
_cell.angle_beta   90.00
_cell.angle_gamma   90.00
#
_symmetry.space_group_name_H-M   'P 1'
#
loop_
_entity.id
_entity.type
_entity.pdbx_description
1 polymer ?
#
loop_
_entity_poly.entity_id
_entity_poly.type
_entity_poly.pdbx_seq_one_letter_code
_entity_poly.pdbx_strand_id
1 'polypeptide(L)'
;MDFSAVGEKIKELRKQVGLSQKELSHNICTQAQISKIEKGEVLPLSSTLYLISQRLGIDVNYFFDIGTTPRLDYVIETSEQLKAARRNTDYETIKQIVEAEEKNPLFTRNKKHYQILLWHKAIYVYEVDHDFQKALKLIDEAIALTYDKVFTEKEIEIFVSRGIFYYEEGFNEEALQIYCKALSQLQKIPHLQDATIKSRLFFNIAKSLTDLNKYESSITYCKKGIDWAIKKDNLYLLAHFHYHIGFNYEMQEKYNLASNYMKEALLIFQLVKDTRYTEYIQEKIDSWKEHS
;
A
#
# COMPACT_ATOMS: atom_id res chain seq x y z
N MET A 1 -1.91 21.55 -16.28
CA MET A 1 -3.01 20.58 -16.43
C MET A 1 -3.48 20.68 -17.87
N ASP A 2 -3.44 19.59 -18.62
CA ASP A 2 -3.90 19.47 -19.99
C ASP A 2 -5.41 19.25 -20.01
N PHE A 3 -6.15 20.33 -20.27
CA PHE A 3 -7.62 20.29 -20.30
C PHE A 3 -8.18 19.68 -21.57
N SER A 4 -7.37 19.58 -22.63
CA SER A 4 -7.76 18.87 -23.84
C SER A 4 -7.92 17.38 -23.53
N ALA A 5 -6.95 16.79 -22.84
CA ALA A 5 -7.01 15.39 -22.39
C ALA A 5 -8.22 15.12 -21.49
N VAL A 6 -8.57 16.05 -20.59
CA VAL A 6 -9.77 15.94 -19.74
C VAL A 6 -11.05 15.96 -20.59
N GLY A 7 -11.16 16.90 -21.53
CA GLY A 7 -12.31 17.01 -22.43
C GLY A 7 -12.51 15.76 -23.29
N GLU A 8 -11.42 15.24 -23.86
CA GLU A 8 -11.43 14.00 -24.63
C GLU A 8 -11.90 12.82 -23.78
N LYS A 9 -11.45 12.72 -22.52
CA LYS A 9 -11.89 11.63 -21.64
C LYS A 9 -13.36 11.75 -21.27
N ILE A 10 -13.87 12.95 -20.99
CA ILE A 10 -15.30 13.17 -20.73
C ILE A 10 -16.13 12.68 -21.92
N LYS A 11 -15.70 13.02 -23.14
CA LYS A 11 -16.35 12.59 -24.39
C LYS A 11 -16.31 11.07 -24.56
N GLU A 12 -15.18 10.45 -24.28
CA GLU A 12 -14.99 8.99 -24.35
C GLU A 12 -15.95 8.28 -23.39
N LEU A 13 -15.91 8.63 -22.10
CA LEU A 13 -16.74 8.02 -21.06
C LEU A 13 -18.23 8.24 -21.34
N ARG A 14 -18.62 9.46 -21.72
CA ARG A 14 -20.02 9.77 -22.09
C ARG A 14 -20.52 8.83 -23.19
N LYS A 15 -19.70 8.60 -24.22
CA LYS A 15 -20.05 7.68 -25.30
C LYS A 15 -20.11 6.22 -24.84
N GLN A 16 -19.19 5.79 -23.98
CA GLN A 16 -19.19 4.43 -23.42
C GLN A 16 -20.47 4.14 -22.61
N VAL A 17 -20.96 5.12 -21.85
CA VAL A 17 -22.23 4.99 -21.11
C VAL A 17 -23.47 5.32 -21.96
N GLY A 18 -23.30 5.59 -23.25
CA GLY A 18 -24.41 5.79 -24.20
C GLY A 18 -25.14 7.13 -24.09
N LEU A 19 -24.58 8.14 -23.42
CA LEU A 19 -25.24 9.43 -23.22
C LEU A 19 -24.99 10.40 -24.39
N SER A 20 -26.00 11.18 -24.76
CA SER A 20 -25.85 12.38 -25.58
C SER A 20 -25.27 13.55 -24.77
N GLN A 21 -24.75 14.59 -25.46
CA GLN A 21 -24.28 15.80 -24.77
C GLN A 21 -25.41 16.51 -24.02
N LYS A 22 -26.65 16.41 -24.51
CA LYS A 22 -27.84 17.01 -23.87
C LYS A 22 -28.20 16.29 -22.58
N GLU A 23 -28.12 14.96 -22.56
CA GLU A 23 -28.34 14.17 -21.36
C GLU A 23 -27.22 14.39 -20.33
N LEU A 24 -25.96 14.46 -20.80
CA LEU A 24 -24.84 14.79 -19.91
C LEU A 24 -24.98 16.20 -19.33
N SER A 25 -25.51 17.18 -20.09
CA SER A 25 -25.62 18.57 -19.61
C SER A 25 -26.81 18.82 -18.68
N HIS A 26 -27.82 17.94 -18.65
CA HIS A 26 -29.10 18.19 -17.97
C HIS A 26 -28.95 18.58 -16.49
N ASN A 27 -29.50 19.72 -16.06
CA ASN A 27 -29.33 20.28 -14.70
C ASN A 27 -27.86 20.49 -14.24
N ILE A 28 -26.91 20.57 -15.16
CA ILE A 28 -25.50 20.86 -14.86
C ILE A 28 -25.07 22.15 -15.58
N CYS A 29 -25.24 22.17 -16.91
CA CYS A 29 -24.84 23.28 -17.76
C CYS A 29 -25.58 23.22 -19.10
N THR A 30 -25.23 24.09 -20.06
CA THR A 30 -25.81 24.02 -21.40
C THR A 30 -25.16 22.90 -22.22
N GLN A 31 -25.90 22.31 -23.17
CA GLN A 31 -25.34 21.33 -24.11
C GLN A 31 -24.13 21.92 -24.88
N ALA A 32 -24.21 23.20 -25.26
CA ALA A 32 -23.13 23.91 -25.93
C ALA A 32 -21.87 23.97 -25.04
N GLN A 33 -22.02 24.16 -23.73
CA GLN A 33 -20.91 24.16 -22.78
C GLN A 33 -20.26 22.78 -22.68
N ILE A 34 -21.03 21.68 -22.61
CA ILE A 34 -20.47 20.32 -22.69
C ILE A 34 -19.68 20.13 -23.99
N SER A 35 -20.21 20.57 -25.13
CA SER A 35 -19.51 20.45 -26.42
C SER A 35 -18.17 21.19 -26.43
N LYS A 36 -18.10 22.38 -25.83
CA LYS A 36 -16.85 23.15 -25.69
C LYS A 36 -15.87 22.48 -24.71
N ILE A 37 -16.37 21.95 -23.59
CA ILE A 37 -15.56 21.20 -22.62
C ILE A 37 -14.94 19.97 -23.28
N GLU A 38 -15.73 19.18 -24.02
CA GLU A 38 -15.28 17.96 -24.70
C GLU A 38 -14.23 18.21 -25.79
N LYS A 39 -14.13 19.44 -26.29
CA LYS A 39 -13.11 19.87 -27.25
C LYS A 39 -11.90 20.55 -26.60
N GLY A 40 -11.89 20.68 -25.27
CA GLY A 40 -10.87 21.43 -24.55
C GLY A 40 -10.91 22.95 -24.73
N GLU A 41 -11.99 23.49 -25.32
CA GLU A 41 -12.14 24.93 -25.60
C GLU A 41 -12.50 25.75 -24.35
N VAL A 42 -13.13 25.12 -23.36
CA VAL A 42 -13.56 25.75 -22.10
C VAL A 42 -13.19 24.88 -20.92
N LEU A 43 -12.56 25.50 -19.91
CA LEU A 43 -12.30 24.90 -18.62
C LEU A 43 -13.60 24.85 -17.79
N PRO A 44 -14.10 23.68 -17.38
CA PRO A 44 -15.22 23.61 -16.45
C PRO A 44 -14.81 24.11 -15.07
N LEU A 45 -15.77 24.72 -14.34
CA LEU A 45 -15.62 24.93 -12.91
C LEU A 45 -15.53 23.57 -12.19
N SER A 46 -14.87 23.54 -11.04
CA SER A 46 -14.74 22.31 -10.23
C SER A 46 -16.12 21.71 -9.87
N SER A 47 -17.12 22.55 -9.60
CA SER A 47 -18.50 22.12 -9.36
C SER A 47 -19.13 21.46 -10.59
N THR A 48 -18.90 22.01 -11.79
CA THR A 48 -19.38 21.43 -13.04
C THR A 48 -18.70 20.08 -13.31
N LEU A 49 -17.38 20.01 -13.13
CA LEU A 49 -16.61 18.78 -13.32
C LEU A 49 -17.04 17.67 -12.34
N TYR A 50 -17.32 18.02 -11.09
CA TYR A 50 -17.87 17.11 -10.09
C TYR A 50 -19.25 16.56 -10.50
N LEU A 51 -20.18 17.43 -10.93
CA LEU A 51 -21.49 16.96 -11.38
C LEU A 51 -21.42 16.09 -12.64
N ILE A 52 -20.48 16.39 -13.55
CA ILE A 52 -20.18 15.55 -14.71
C ILE A 52 -19.68 14.17 -14.25
N SER A 53 -18.75 14.12 -13.30
CA SER A 53 -18.21 12.85 -12.79
C SER A 53 -19.29 11.99 -12.14
N GLN A 54 -20.19 12.61 -11.35
CA GLN A 54 -21.34 11.93 -10.76
C GLN A 54 -22.25 11.32 -11.81
N ARG A 55 -22.54 12.04 -12.91
CA ARG A 55 -23.38 11.52 -14.00
C ARG A 55 -22.72 10.40 -14.79
N LEU A 56 -21.40 10.42 -14.91
CA LEU A 56 -20.61 9.38 -15.55
C LEU A 56 -20.30 8.20 -14.59
N GLY A 57 -20.71 8.29 -13.33
CA GLY A 57 -20.51 7.22 -12.34
C GLY A 57 -19.04 7.03 -11.92
N ILE A 58 -18.22 8.09 -11.98
CA ILE A 58 -16.79 8.02 -11.65
C ILE A 58 -16.36 9.07 -10.64
N ASP A 59 -15.24 8.80 -9.98
CA ASP A 59 -14.59 9.75 -9.07
C ASP A 59 -14.01 10.94 -9.86
N VAL A 60 -14.22 12.15 -9.34
CA VAL A 60 -13.76 13.39 -9.99
C VAL A 60 -12.23 13.46 -10.07
N ASN A 61 -11.51 12.82 -9.15
CA ASN A 61 -10.04 12.76 -9.14
C ASN A 61 -9.48 12.14 -10.41
N TYR A 62 -10.21 11.19 -11.02
CA TYR A 62 -9.82 10.57 -12.28
C TYR A 62 -9.56 11.61 -13.39
N PHE A 63 -10.37 12.66 -13.46
CA PHE A 63 -10.16 13.74 -14.44
C PHE A 63 -8.95 14.61 -14.11
N PHE A 64 -8.71 14.90 -12.82
CA PHE A 64 -7.53 15.66 -12.41
C PHE A 64 -6.23 14.90 -12.69
N ASP A 65 -6.25 13.58 -12.50
CA ASP A 65 -5.09 12.73 -12.77
C ASP A 65 -4.78 12.68 -14.27
N ILE A 66 -5.80 12.51 -15.13
CA ILE A 66 -5.64 12.54 -16.60
C ILE A 66 -5.10 13.89 -17.07
N GLY A 67 -5.65 14.99 -16.53
CA GLY A 67 -5.18 16.32 -16.88
C GLY A 67 -3.77 16.62 -16.40
N THR A 68 -3.21 15.87 -15.45
CA THR A 68 -1.86 16.12 -14.92
C THR A 68 -0.83 15.10 -15.39
N THR A 69 -1.27 13.94 -15.86
CA THR A 69 -0.42 12.79 -16.17
C THR A 69 -0.72 12.27 -17.57
N PRO A 70 0.14 12.57 -18.56
CA PRO A 70 0.09 11.90 -19.85
C PRO A 70 0.23 10.38 -19.65
N ARG A 71 -0.56 9.57 -20.37
CA ARG A 71 -0.57 8.10 -20.23
C ARG A 71 -0.72 7.63 -18.78
N LEU A 72 -1.69 8.19 -18.06
CA LEU A 72 -2.00 7.82 -16.68
C LEU A 72 -2.22 6.30 -16.52
N ASP A 73 -2.85 5.66 -17.50
CA ASP A 73 -3.02 4.21 -17.58
C ASP A 73 -1.71 3.45 -17.41
N TYR A 74 -0.65 3.88 -18.11
CA TYR A 74 0.68 3.29 -18.03
C TYR A 74 1.29 3.45 -16.64
N VAL A 75 1.18 4.65 -16.06
CA VAL A 75 1.73 4.95 -14.73
C VAL A 75 1.02 4.14 -13.64
N ILE A 76 -0.31 4.01 -13.73
CA ILE A 76 -1.11 3.21 -12.79
C ILE A 76 -0.69 1.74 -12.89
N GLU A 77 -0.65 1.18 -14.11
CA GLU A 77 -0.29 -0.22 -14.32
C GLU A 77 1.09 -0.54 -13.77
N THR A 78 2.08 0.29 -14.10
CA THR A 78 3.46 0.14 -13.59
C THR A 78 3.50 0.22 -12.06
N SER A 79 2.75 1.14 -11.45
CA SER A 79 2.69 1.30 -10.00
C SER A 79 2.05 0.09 -9.30
N GLU A 80 1.02 -0.51 -9.90
CA GLU A 80 0.41 -1.73 -9.39
C GLU A 80 1.32 -2.96 -9.58
N GLN A 81 2.07 -3.05 -10.68
CA GLN A 81 3.09 -4.09 -10.87
C GLN A 81 4.20 -4.00 -9.81
N LEU A 82 4.74 -2.80 -9.54
CA LEU A 82 5.70 -2.58 -8.46
C LEU A 82 5.16 -2.99 -7.09
N LYS A 83 3.90 -2.64 -6.80
CA LYS A 83 3.22 -3.01 -5.56
C LYS A 83 3.01 -4.52 -5.45
N ALA A 84 2.64 -5.19 -6.53
CA ALA A 84 2.46 -6.63 -6.59
C ALA A 84 3.79 -7.36 -6.37
N ALA A 85 4.85 -6.96 -7.09
CA ALA A 85 6.19 -7.50 -6.93
C ALA A 85 6.70 -7.33 -5.49
N ARG A 86 6.52 -6.14 -4.90
CA ARG A 86 6.84 -5.89 -3.48
C ARG A 86 6.07 -6.79 -2.51
N ARG A 87 4.78 -7.03 -2.75
CA ARG A 87 3.96 -7.93 -1.89
C ARG A 87 4.38 -9.38 -2.00
N ASN A 88 4.91 -9.79 -3.16
CA ASN A 88 5.39 -11.14 -3.43
C ASN A 88 6.89 -11.30 -3.17
N THR A 89 7.55 -10.29 -2.59
CA THR A 89 9.00 -10.26 -2.35
C THR A 89 9.84 -10.53 -3.60
N ASP A 90 9.31 -10.15 -4.78
CA ASP A 90 9.98 -10.32 -6.07
C ASP A 90 10.82 -9.07 -6.38
N TYR A 91 11.97 -8.98 -5.72
CA TYR A 91 12.84 -7.81 -5.77
C TYR A 91 13.56 -7.65 -7.11
N GLU A 92 13.78 -8.76 -7.84
CA GLU A 92 14.35 -8.72 -9.20
C GLU A 92 13.39 -8.08 -10.20
N THR A 93 12.09 -8.43 -10.14
CA THR A 93 11.07 -7.75 -10.95
C THR A 93 10.98 -6.26 -10.60
N ILE A 94 11.08 -5.89 -9.31
CA ILE A 94 11.15 -4.48 -8.91
C ILE A 94 12.33 -3.79 -9.58
N LYS A 95 13.53 -4.39 -9.51
CA LYS A 95 14.75 -3.82 -10.12
C LYS A 95 14.57 -3.60 -11.62
N GLN A 96 14.09 -4.60 -12.34
CA GLN A 96 13.85 -4.51 -13.79
C GLN A 96 12.87 -3.39 -14.16
N ILE A 97 11.74 -3.28 -13.44
CA ILE A 97 10.76 -2.22 -13.69
C ILE A 97 11.38 -0.86 -13.40
N VAL A 98 12.05 -0.68 -12.26
CA VAL A 98 12.63 0.61 -11.90
C VAL A 98 13.70 1.04 -12.90
N GLU A 99 14.63 0.15 -13.29
CA GLU A 99 15.67 0.45 -14.27
C GLU A 99 15.11 0.85 -15.64
N ALA A 100 14.00 0.25 -16.07
CA ALA A 100 13.30 0.63 -17.30
C ALA A 100 12.67 2.04 -17.21
N GLU A 101 12.16 2.42 -16.04
CA GLU A 101 11.42 3.66 -15.82
C GLU A 101 12.26 4.84 -15.33
N GLU A 102 13.51 4.61 -14.91
CA GLU A 102 14.38 5.62 -14.30
C GLU A 102 14.64 6.85 -15.18
N LYS A 103 14.54 6.69 -16.51
CA LYS A 103 14.70 7.78 -17.49
C LYS A 103 13.37 8.24 -18.07
N ASN A 104 12.25 7.64 -17.68
CA ASN A 104 10.94 7.95 -18.23
C ASN A 104 10.43 9.29 -17.67
N PRO A 105 10.14 10.29 -18.53
CA PRO A 105 9.58 11.58 -18.10
C PRO A 105 8.25 11.48 -17.36
N LEU A 106 7.46 10.42 -17.62
CA LEU A 106 6.17 10.19 -16.94
C LEU A 106 6.33 10.03 -15.43
N PHE A 107 7.46 9.45 -15.01
CA PHE A 107 7.80 9.32 -13.60
C PHE A 107 8.66 10.48 -13.13
N THR A 108 9.78 10.75 -13.80
CA THR A 108 10.80 11.69 -13.31
C THR A 108 10.35 13.15 -13.24
N ARG A 109 9.40 13.60 -14.07
CA ARG A 109 8.89 14.98 -14.04
C ARG A 109 7.76 15.20 -13.03
N ASN A 110 7.12 14.13 -12.56
CA ASN A 110 6.05 14.20 -11.57
C ASN A 110 6.57 13.72 -10.21
N LYS A 111 6.61 14.62 -9.23
CA LYS A 111 7.15 14.32 -7.90
C LYS A 111 6.52 13.10 -7.23
N LYS A 112 5.21 12.87 -7.39
CA LYS A 112 4.51 11.73 -6.79
C LYS A 112 4.92 10.41 -7.44
N HIS A 113 5.05 10.39 -8.77
CA HIS A 113 5.46 9.18 -9.50
C HIS A 113 6.95 8.91 -9.27
N TYR A 114 7.76 9.96 -9.25
CA TYR A 114 9.19 9.82 -8.97
C TYR A 114 9.45 9.32 -7.54
N GLN A 115 8.65 9.75 -6.56
CA GLN A 115 8.69 9.19 -5.22
C GLN A 115 8.43 7.68 -5.22
N ILE A 116 7.45 7.19 -6.00
CA ILE A 116 7.17 5.75 -6.11
C ILE A 116 8.38 5.02 -6.70
N LEU A 117 9.02 5.56 -7.75
CA LEU A 117 10.24 4.96 -8.30
C LEU A 117 11.39 4.94 -7.30
N LEU A 118 11.70 6.07 -6.65
CA LEU A 118 12.79 6.13 -5.68
C LEU A 118 12.57 5.21 -4.48
N TRP A 119 11.33 5.08 -4.03
CA TRP A 119 10.98 4.14 -2.98
C TRP A 119 11.27 2.69 -3.37
N HIS A 120 10.81 2.27 -4.54
CA HIS A 120 11.07 0.90 -5.02
C HIS A 120 12.54 0.70 -5.39
N LYS A 121 13.23 1.77 -5.81
CA LYS A 121 14.69 1.80 -5.96
C LYS A 121 15.40 1.50 -4.65
N ALA A 122 14.99 2.17 -3.57
CA ALA A 122 15.54 1.93 -2.24
C ALA A 122 15.35 0.47 -1.81
N ILE A 123 14.19 -0.13 -2.10
CA ILE A 123 13.91 -1.53 -1.78
C ILE A 123 14.88 -2.46 -2.51
N TYR A 124 15.00 -2.38 -3.84
CA TYR A 124 15.90 -3.33 -4.52
C TYR A 124 17.38 -3.04 -4.23
N VAL A 125 17.77 -1.78 -4.01
CA VAL A 125 19.15 -1.45 -3.60
C VAL A 125 19.50 -2.08 -2.25
N TYR A 126 18.53 -2.19 -1.35
CA TYR A 126 18.71 -2.93 -0.10
C TYR A 126 18.72 -4.44 -0.33
N GLU A 127 17.68 -4.98 -0.96
CA GLU A 127 17.44 -6.42 -1.02
C GLU A 127 18.34 -7.17 -2.02
N VAL A 128 18.70 -6.52 -3.14
CA VAL A 128 19.47 -7.11 -4.24
C VAL A 128 20.91 -6.63 -4.23
N ASP A 129 21.14 -5.32 -4.10
CA ASP A 129 22.49 -4.75 -4.14
C ASP A 129 23.16 -4.75 -2.76
N HIS A 130 22.42 -5.08 -1.69
CA HIS A 130 22.90 -5.14 -0.29
C HIS A 130 23.57 -3.84 0.21
N ASP A 131 23.10 -2.68 -0.28
CA ASP A 131 23.63 -1.37 0.11
C ASP A 131 22.65 -0.62 1.02
N PHE A 132 22.76 -0.91 2.32
CA PHE A 132 21.95 -0.31 3.38
C PHE A 132 22.01 1.22 3.39
N GLN A 133 23.20 1.81 3.28
CA GLN A 133 23.36 3.27 3.39
C GLN A 133 22.78 4.00 2.18
N LYS A 134 22.94 3.45 0.98
CA LYS A 134 22.34 4.01 -0.23
C LYS A 134 20.83 3.84 -0.22
N ALA A 135 20.30 2.71 0.26
CA ALA A 135 18.86 2.52 0.42
C ALA A 135 18.26 3.57 1.36
N LEU A 136 18.89 3.86 2.50
CA LEU A 136 18.43 4.91 3.42
C LEU A 136 18.42 6.30 2.78
N LYS A 137 19.46 6.65 2.01
CA LYS A 137 19.49 7.94 1.28
C LYS A 137 18.33 8.04 0.28
N LEU A 138 18.07 6.97 -0.47
CA LEU A 138 16.97 6.92 -1.43
C LEU A 138 15.59 7.04 -0.76
N ILE A 139 15.42 6.45 0.44
CA ILE A 139 14.22 6.66 1.26
C ILE A 139 14.04 8.13 1.63
N ASP A 140 15.10 8.77 2.14
CA ASP A 140 15.03 10.17 2.56
C ASP A 140 14.75 11.09 1.35
N GLU A 141 15.37 10.82 0.20
CA GLU A 141 15.08 11.51 -1.07
C GLU A 141 13.62 11.31 -1.52
N ALA A 142 13.10 10.07 -1.46
CA ALA A 142 11.72 9.76 -1.84
C ALA A 142 10.70 10.49 -0.96
N ILE A 143 10.94 10.57 0.35
CA ILE A 143 10.06 11.32 1.27
C ILE A 143 10.15 12.83 0.97
N ALA A 144 11.36 13.36 0.77
CA ALA A 144 11.58 14.79 0.54
C ALA A 144 10.93 15.32 -0.75
N LEU A 145 10.64 14.47 -1.74
CA LEU A 145 9.97 14.87 -2.98
C LEU A 145 8.57 15.44 -2.76
N THR A 146 7.81 14.89 -1.80
CA THR A 146 6.38 15.22 -1.62
C THR A 146 6.01 15.62 -0.20
N TYR A 147 6.87 15.33 0.79
CA TYR A 147 6.65 15.79 2.15
C TYR A 147 6.68 17.32 2.25
N ASP A 148 5.70 17.87 2.94
CA ASP A 148 5.65 19.30 3.30
C ASP A 148 5.57 19.45 4.82
N LYS A 149 4.37 19.29 5.40
CA LYS A 149 4.15 19.41 6.86
C LYS A 149 3.63 18.14 7.50
N VAL A 150 2.85 17.36 6.75
CA VAL A 150 2.15 16.17 7.24
C VAL A 150 2.54 14.95 6.42
N PHE A 151 2.59 13.80 7.09
CA PHE A 151 2.76 12.52 6.43
C PHE A 151 1.45 12.14 5.73
N THR A 152 1.52 11.81 4.44
CA THR A 152 0.44 11.08 3.77
C THR A 152 0.65 9.57 3.96
N GLU A 153 -0.31 8.77 3.51
CA GLU A 153 -0.17 7.31 3.49
C GLU A 153 1.11 6.87 2.77
N LYS A 154 1.52 7.59 1.71
CA LYS A 154 2.70 7.23 0.92
C LYS A 154 3.98 7.45 1.71
N GLU A 155 4.16 8.61 2.36
CA GLU A 155 5.34 8.83 3.20
C GLU A 155 5.38 7.84 4.36
N ILE A 156 4.23 7.43 4.91
CA ILE A 156 4.19 6.40 5.96
C ILE A 156 4.69 5.08 5.41
N GLU A 157 4.18 4.60 4.27
CA GLU A 157 4.63 3.33 3.67
C GLU A 157 6.13 3.33 3.38
N ILE A 158 6.66 4.42 2.84
CA ILE A 158 8.09 4.59 2.57
C ILE A 158 8.89 4.55 3.88
N PHE A 159 8.40 5.24 4.91
CA PHE A 159 9.02 5.25 6.23
C PHE A 159 8.94 3.88 6.92
N VAL A 160 7.93 3.06 6.64
CA VAL A 160 7.89 1.65 7.07
C VAL A 160 9.00 0.83 6.42
N SER A 161 9.28 1.01 5.11
CA SER A 161 10.41 0.33 4.46
C SER A 161 11.74 0.66 5.12
N ARG A 162 11.93 1.90 5.58
CA ARG A 162 13.09 2.26 6.41
C ARG A 162 13.19 1.37 7.66
N GLY A 163 12.09 1.23 8.39
CA GLY A 163 12.05 0.39 9.59
C GLY A 163 12.35 -1.07 9.28
N ILE A 164 11.92 -1.57 8.11
CA ILE A 164 12.23 -2.93 7.65
C ILE A 164 13.73 -3.08 7.46
N PHE A 165 14.39 -2.13 6.80
CA PHE A 165 15.85 -2.18 6.62
C PHE A 165 16.58 -2.22 7.97
N TYR A 166 16.21 -1.37 8.94
CA TYR A 166 16.82 -1.41 10.27
C TYR A 166 16.56 -2.75 11.00
N TYR A 167 15.36 -3.30 10.85
CA TYR A 167 14.97 -4.56 11.47
C TYR A 167 15.80 -5.73 10.93
N GLU A 168 15.94 -5.83 9.61
CA GLU A 168 16.69 -6.91 8.96
C GLU A 168 18.21 -6.81 9.25
N GLU A 169 18.74 -5.61 9.51
CA GLU A 169 20.11 -5.41 10.03
C GLU A 169 20.26 -5.73 11.54
N GLY A 170 19.17 -6.10 12.23
CA GLY A 170 19.16 -6.43 13.66
C GLY A 170 19.04 -5.23 14.60
N PHE A 171 18.87 -4.01 14.09
CA PHE A 171 18.63 -2.79 14.88
C PHE A 171 17.16 -2.70 15.34
N ASN A 172 16.79 -3.64 16.20
CA ASN A 172 15.40 -3.88 16.60
C ASN A 172 14.78 -2.72 17.39
N GLU A 173 15.52 -2.05 18.27
CA GLU A 173 15.02 -0.86 18.96
C GLU A 173 14.75 0.30 17.99
N GLU A 174 15.65 0.57 17.06
CA GLU A 174 15.52 1.63 16.05
C GLU A 174 14.35 1.35 15.11
N ALA A 175 14.23 0.11 14.63
CA ALA A 175 13.09 -0.32 13.82
C ALA A 175 11.77 -0.10 14.56
N LEU A 176 11.69 -0.52 15.84
CA LEU A 176 10.51 -0.33 16.67
C LEU A 176 10.15 1.15 16.85
N GLN A 177 11.14 2.02 17.06
CA GLN A 177 10.92 3.48 17.14
C GLN A 177 10.35 4.04 15.83
N ILE A 178 10.91 3.62 14.69
CA ILE A 178 10.43 4.00 13.36
C ILE A 178 8.97 3.58 13.18
N TYR A 179 8.63 2.32 13.46
CA TYR A 179 7.26 1.82 13.32
C TYR A 179 6.27 2.51 14.26
N CYS A 180 6.66 2.78 15.51
CA CYS A 180 5.81 3.50 16.45
C CYS A 180 5.56 4.95 15.99
N LYS A 181 6.58 5.63 15.46
CA LYS A 181 6.43 6.96 14.86
C LYS A 181 5.51 6.89 13.64
N ALA A 182 5.67 5.93 12.75
CA ALA A 182 4.81 5.71 11.59
C ALA A 182 3.34 5.50 12.02
N LEU A 183 3.08 4.66 13.03
CA LEU A 183 1.76 4.42 13.58
C LEU A 183 1.13 5.69 14.19
N SER A 184 1.93 6.51 14.89
CA SER A 184 1.46 7.79 15.45
C SER A 184 1.05 8.80 14.36
N GLN A 185 1.74 8.82 13.22
CA GLN A 185 1.35 9.66 12.08
C GLN A 185 0.11 9.11 11.39
N LEU A 186 0.01 7.78 11.23
CA LEU A 186 -1.14 7.13 10.63
C LEU A 186 -2.44 7.44 11.39
N GLN A 187 -2.40 7.52 12.72
CA GLN A 187 -3.55 7.86 13.56
C GLN A 187 -4.09 9.27 13.32
N LYS A 188 -3.31 10.16 12.72
CA LYS A 188 -3.74 11.52 12.35
C LYS A 188 -4.46 11.57 11.01
N ILE A 189 -4.44 10.49 10.23
CA ILE A 189 -5.12 10.40 8.94
C ILE A 189 -6.57 9.97 9.18
N PRO A 190 -7.58 10.82 8.87
CA PRO A 190 -8.97 10.54 9.21
C PRO A 190 -9.58 9.42 8.36
N HIS A 191 -9.20 9.34 7.08
CA HIS A 191 -9.70 8.35 6.13
C HIS A 191 -8.53 7.65 5.46
N LEU A 192 -8.37 6.37 5.79
CA LEU A 192 -7.30 5.53 5.25
C LEU A 192 -7.79 4.81 3.99
N GLN A 193 -7.13 5.04 2.86
CA GLN A 193 -7.41 4.39 1.58
C GLN A 193 -6.89 2.95 1.58
N ASP A 194 -5.63 2.72 1.97
CA ASP A 194 -5.08 1.38 2.12
C ASP A 194 -5.09 0.91 3.59
N ALA A 195 -6.13 0.16 3.95
CA ALA A 195 -6.26 -0.44 5.27
C ALA A 195 -5.10 -1.37 5.66
N THR A 196 -4.37 -1.94 4.68
CA THR A 196 -3.27 -2.87 4.95
C THR A 196 -2.04 -2.20 5.57
N ILE A 197 -1.89 -0.88 5.46
CA ILE A 197 -0.76 -0.14 6.06
C ILE A 197 -0.72 -0.37 7.58
N LYS A 198 -1.89 -0.29 8.22
CA LYS A 198 -2.00 -0.47 9.67
C LYS A 198 -1.72 -1.90 10.11
N SER A 199 -2.18 -2.90 9.33
CA SER A 199 -1.85 -4.30 9.56
C SER A 199 -0.34 -4.54 9.48
N ARG A 200 0.33 -4.03 8.44
CA ARG A 200 1.80 -4.13 8.28
C ARG A 200 2.55 -3.51 9.45
N LEU A 201 2.12 -2.34 9.90
CA LEU A 201 2.72 -1.68 11.07
C LEU A 201 2.56 -2.49 12.34
N PHE A 202 1.36 -3.00 12.63
CA PHE A 202 1.16 -3.85 13.80
C PHE A 202 2.00 -5.12 13.75
N PHE A 203 2.11 -5.74 12.57
CA PHE A 203 2.91 -6.95 12.40
C PHE A 203 4.40 -6.68 12.57
N ASN A 204 4.92 -5.61 11.95
CA ASN A 204 6.33 -5.24 12.08
C ASN A 204 6.70 -4.83 13.52
N ILE A 205 5.81 -4.10 14.22
CA ILE A 205 5.98 -3.80 15.65
C ILE A 205 6.02 -5.09 16.47
N ALA A 206 5.12 -6.04 16.20
CA ALA A 206 5.08 -7.31 16.89
C ALA A 206 6.37 -8.11 16.69
N LYS A 207 6.85 -8.24 15.45
CA LYS A 207 8.14 -8.88 15.13
C LYS A 207 9.30 -8.27 15.92
N SER A 208 9.47 -6.94 15.87
CA SER A 208 10.54 -6.27 16.61
C SER A 208 10.41 -6.43 18.12
N LEU A 209 9.20 -6.45 18.67
CA LEU A 209 8.98 -6.73 20.09
C LEU A 209 9.35 -8.15 20.47
N THR A 210 9.05 -9.13 19.62
CA THR A 210 9.42 -10.53 19.82
C THR A 210 10.93 -10.71 19.86
N ASP A 211 11.67 -10.10 18.93
CA ASP A 211 13.14 -10.20 18.91
C ASP A 211 13.80 -9.46 20.09
N LEU A 212 13.08 -8.51 20.68
CA LEU A 212 13.45 -7.88 21.96
C LEU A 212 12.96 -8.65 23.19
N ASN A 213 12.48 -9.89 23.02
CA ASN A 213 11.93 -10.76 24.07
C ASN A 213 10.70 -10.18 24.80
N LYS A 214 9.99 -9.22 24.21
CA LYS A 214 8.78 -8.57 24.76
C LYS A 214 7.51 -9.27 24.28
N TYR A 215 7.40 -10.57 24.55
CA TYR A 215 6.38 -11.45 23.99
C TYR A 215 4.94 -11.00 24.24
N GLU A 216 4.59 -10.60 25.47
CA GLU A 216 3.21 -10.15 25.79
C GLU A 216 2.82 -8.86 25.05
N SER A 217 3.79 -7.95 24.84
CA SER A 217 3.56 -6.74 24.05
C SER A 217 3.39 -7.07 22.57
N SER A 218 4.18 -8.01 22.04
CA SER A 218 4.05 -8.52 20.67
C SER A 218 2.67 -9.16 20.43
N ILE A 219 2.22 -10.03 21.34
CA ILE A 219 0.88 -10.64 21.31
C ILE A 219 -0.21 -9.56 21.32
N THR A 220 -0.07 -8.53 22.15
CA THR A 220 -1.04 -7.43 22.21
C THR A 220 -1.16 -6.70 20.86
N TYR A 221 -0.03 -6.46 20.18
CA TYR A 221 -0.05 -5.84 18.85
C TYR A 221 -0.62 -6.75 17.77
N CYS A 222 -0.36 -8.06 17.84
CA CYS A 222 -0.99 -9.03 16.93
C CYS A 222 -2.51 -9.06 17.10
N LYS A 223 -3.03 -9.05 18.33
CA LYS A 223 -4.48 -8.98 18.60
C LYS A 223 -5.10 -7.71 18.04
N LYS A 224 -4.46 -6.55 18.21
CA LYS A 224 -4.88 -5.30 17.56
C LYS A 224 -4.89 -5.41 16.04
N GLY A 225 -3.95 -6.15 15.48
CA GLY A 225 -3.88 -6.50 14.05
C GLY A 225 -5.06 -7.32 13.58
N ILE A 226 -5.41 -8.38 14.32
CA ILE A 226 -6.59 -9.23 14.06
C ILE A 226 -7.88 -8.42 14.12
N ASP A 227 -8.09 -7.63 15.19
CA ASP A 227 -9.28 -6.79 15.33
C ASP A 227 -9.42 -5.78 14.17
N TRP A 228 -8.30 -5.21 13.73
CA TRP A 228 -8.27 -4.29 12.60
C TRP A 228 -8.58 -4.98 11.28
N ALA A 229 -7.97 -6.14 11.03
CA ALA A 229 -8.18 -6.97 9.84
C ALA A 229 -9.66 -7.37 9.71
N ILE A 230 -10.27 -7.86 10.80
CA ILE A 230 -11.69 -8.20 10.87
C ILE A 230 -12.57 -6.97 10.62
N LYS A 231 -12.30 -5.84 11.30
CA LYS A 231 -13.07 -4.59 11.13
C LYS A 231 -13.05 -4.06 9.68
N LYS A 232 -12.02 -4.42 8.91
CA LYS A 232 -11.82 -3.96 7.53
C LYS A 232 -12.11 -5.03 6.48
N ASP A 233 -12.68 -6.16 6.88
CA ASP A 233 -12.98 -7.31 6.01
C ASP A 233 -11.75 -7.72 5.18
N ASN A 234 -10.56 -7.69 5.78
CA ASN A 234 -9.29 -7.85 5.08
C ASN A 234 -8.46 -8.99 5.68
N LEU A 235 -8.29 -10.07 4.91
CA LEU A 235 -7.52 -11.25 5.33
C LEU A 235 -6.00 -11.07 5.26
N TYR A 236 -5.51 -9.95 4.69
CA TYR A 236 -4.08 -9.70 4.56
C TYR A 236 -3.39 -9.65 5.94
N LEU A 237 -2.35 -10.48 6.10
CA LEU A 237 -1.62 -10.74 7.35
C LEU A 237 -2.43 -11.38 8.49
N LEU A 238 -3.72 -11.72 8.30
CA LEU A 238 -4.53 -12.31 9.37
C LEU A 238 -3.93 -13.62 9.88
N ALA A 239 -3.59 -14.54 8.96
CA ALA A 239 -2.89 -15.78 9.31
C ALA A 239 -1.55 -15.53 10.02
N HIS A 240 -0.82 -14.50 9.59
CA HIS A 240 0.49 -14.16 10.13
C HIS A 240 0.39 -13.66 11.58
N PHE A 241 -0.65 -12.89 11.92
CA PHE A 241 -0.90 -12.51 13.31
C PHE A 241 -1.17 -13.72 14.21
N HIS A 242 -2.04 -14.64 13.77
CA HIS A 242 -2.32 -15.86 14.53
C HIS A 242 -1.05 -16.71 14.69
N TYR A 243 -0.30 -16.92 13.62
CA TYR A 243 0.96 -17.64 13.67
C TYR A 243 1.95 -17.00 14.65
N HIS A 244 2.11 -15.68 14.58
CA HIS A 244 3.08 -14.98 15.42
C HIS A 244 2.65 -14.94 16.90
N ILE A 245 1.35 -14.93 17.21
CA ILE A 245 0.89 -15.17 18.59
C ILE A 245 1.25 -16.58 19.04
N GLY A 246 1.02 -17.58 18.18
CA GLY A 246 1.39 -18.97 18.45
C GLY A 246 2.88 -19.11 18.76
N PHE A 247 3.74 -18.55 17.92
CA PHE A 247 5.19 -18.48 18.11
C PHE A 247 5.57 -17.82 19.44
N ASN A 248 4.96 -16.68 19.79
CA ASN A 248 5.23 -16.01 21.06
C ASN A 248 4.78 -16.81 22.30
N TYR A 249 3.78 -17.67 22.17
CA TYR A 249 3.41 -18.60 23.24
C TYR A 249 4.35 -19.80 23.31
N GLU A 250 4.86 -20.29 22.18
CA GLU A 250 5.92 -21.31 22.13
C GLU A 250 7.18 -20.82 22.85
N MET A 251 7.63 -19.59 22.59
CA MET A 251 8.80 -18.99 23.27
C MET A 251 8.61 -18.84 24.79
N GLN A 252 7.37 -18.92 25.26
CA GLN A 252 7.02 -18.92 26.69
C GLN A 252 6.66 -20.31 27.23
N GLU A 253 6.89 -21.36 26.45
CA GLU A 253 6.57 -22.76 26.77
C GLU A 253 5.07 -23.02 27.05
N LYS A 254 4.18 -22.13 26.55
CA LYS A 254 2.72 -22.24 26.68
C LYS A 254 2.14 -23.01 25.48
N TYR A 255 2.57 -24.25 25.28
CA TYR A 255 2.31 -25.04 24.07
C TYR A 255 0.82 -25.23 23.72
N ASN A 256 -0.05 -25.37 24.73
CA ASN A 256 -1.49 -25.45 24.50
C ASN A 256 -2.06 -24.20 23.81
N LEU A 257 -1.63 -23.01 24.25
CA LEU A 257 -2.03 -21.76 23.62
C LEU A 257 -1.38 -21.60 22.25
N ALA A 258 -0.11 -21.96 22.12
CA ALA A 258 0.62 -21.95 20.86
C ALA A 258 -0.11 -22.77 19.79
N SER A 259 -0.47 -24.01 20.12
CA SER A 259 -1.20 -24.94 19.25
C SER A 259 -2.53 -24.37 18.77
N ASN A 260 -3.32 -23.76 19.66
CA ASN A 260 -4.61 -23.19 19.28
C ASN A 260 -4.47 -22.06 18.26
N TYR A 261 -3.55 -21.11 18.49
CA TYR A 261 -3.33 -20.02 17.55
C TYR A 261 -2.69 -20.48 16.23
N MET A 262 -1.81 -21.47 16.27
CA MET A 262 -1.22 -22.03 15.05
C MET A 262 -2.23 -22.80 14.19
N LYS A 263 -3.22 -23.47 14.78
CA LYS A 263 -4.33 -24.09 14.03
C LYS A 263 -5.19 -23.05 13.31
N GLU A 264 -5.51 -21.93 13.96
CA GLU A 264 -6.21 -20.81 13.33
C GLU A 264 -5.40 -20.25 12.15
N ALA A 265 -4.09 -20.06 12.34
CA ALA A 265 -3.21 -19.61 11.27
C ALA A 265 -3.22 -20.57 10.07
N LEU A 266 -3.11 -21.89 10.34
CA LEU A 266 -3.13 -22.93 9.32
C LEU A 266 -4.42 -22.92 8.50
N LEU A 267 -5.58 -22.80 9.17
CA LEU A 267 -6.88 -22.70 8.51
C LEU A 267 -6.94 -21.50 7.55
N ILE A 268 -6.47 -20.34 7.99
CA ILE A 268 -6.48 -19.12 7.17
C ILE A 268 -5.50 -19.24 6.00
N PHE A 269 -4.29 -19.77 6.24
CA PHE A 269 -3.30 -20.01 5.17
C PHE A 269 -3.85 -20.91 4.06
N GLN A 270 -4.56 -22.00 4.44
CA GLN A 270 -5.24 -22.87 3.49
C GLN A 270 -6.35 -22.14 2.71
N LEU A 271 -7.15 -21.33 3.39
CA LEU A 271 -8.23 -20.55 2.77
C LEU A 271 -7.70 -19.57 1.70
N VAL A 272 -6.59 -18.90 1.99
CA VAL A 272 -5.96 -17.95 1.06
C VAL A 272 -4.99 -18.61 0.06
N LYS A 273 -4.90 -19.95 0.09
CA LYS A 273 -4.02 -20.77 -0.77
C LYS A 273 -2.54 -20.40 -0.67
N ASP A 274 -2.09 -19.99 0.50
CA ASP A 274 -0.68 -19.73 0.80
C ASP A 274 -0.10 -20.92 1.57
N THR A 275 0.53 -21.84 0.85
CA THR A 275 1.03 -23.11 1.40
C THR A 275 2.46 -23.02 1.92
N ARG A 276 3.11 -21.85 1.87
CA ARG A 276 4.53 -21.69 2.21
C ARG A 276 4.87 -22.09 3.63
N TYR A 277 3.91 -21.95 4.55
CA TYR A 277 4.12 -22.18 5.99
C TYR A 277 3.32 -23.36 6.54
N THR A 278 2.47 -24.01 5.75
CA THR A 278 1.46 -24.95 6.27
C THR A 278 2.08 -26.23 6.82
N GLU A 279 3.09 -26.78 6.15
CA GLU A 279 3.78 -28.00 6.58
C GLU A 279 4.56 -27.75 7.88
N TYR A 280 5.38 -26.70 7.91
CA TYR A 280 6.12 -26.30 9.11
C TYR A 280 5.21 -26.07 10.34
N ILE A 281 4.08 -25.38 10.15
CA ILE A 281 3.12 -25.14 11.24
C ILE A 281 2.50 -26.46 11.72
N GLN A 282 2.18 -27.38 10.80
CA GLN A 282 1.59 -28.67 11.15
C GLN A 282 2.57 -29.54 11.96
N GLU A 283 3.83 -29.63 11.52
CA GLU A 283 4.89 -30.35 12.25
C GLU A 283 5.09 -29.80 13.67
N LYS A 284 5.11 -28.47 13.82
CA LYS A 284 5.19 -27.82 15.13
C LYS A 284 4.03 -28.21 16.04
N ILE A 285 2.80 -28.12 15.54
CA ILE A 285 1.60 -28.51 16.29
C ILE A 285 1.67 -29.97 16.75
N ASP A 286 2.16 -30.87 15.91
CA ASP A 286 2.26 -32.29 16.23
C ASP A 286 3.35 -32.58 17.27
N SER A 287 4.49 -31.88 17.20
CA SER A 287 5.58 -32.03 18.19
C SER A 287 5.16 -31.70 19.63
N TRP A 288 4.21 -30.79 19.82
CA TRP A 288 3.73 -30.43 21.16
C TRP A 288 2.74 -31.43 21.76
N LYS A 289 2.06 -32.22 20.91
CA LYS A 289 1.17 -33.29 21.39
C LYS A 289 1.94 -34.40 22.11
N GLU A 290 3.22 -34.58 21.77
CA GLU A 290 4.10 -35.56 22.41
C GLU A 290 4.59 -35.10 23.79
N HIS A 291 4.44 -33.80 24.11
CA HIS A 291 4.88 -33.18 25.36
C HIS A 291 3.72 -32.81 26.31
N SER A 292 2.48 -33.20 25.95
CA SER A 292 1.24 -32.94 26.69
C SER A 292 0.73 -34.18 27.41
#